data_AF-A0A2T6CKI2-F1
#
_entry.id   AF-A0A2T6CKI2-F1
#
_cell.length_a   1.000
_cell.length_b   1.000
_cell.length_c   1.000
_cell.angle_alpha   90.00
_cell.angle_beta   90.00
_cell.angle_gamma   90.00
#
_symmetry.space_group_name_H-M   'P 1'
#
loop_
_entity.id
_entity.type
_entity.pdbx_description
1 polymer ?
#
loop_
_entity_poly.entity_id
_entity_poly.type
_entity_poly.pdbx_seq_one_letter_code
_entity_poly.pdbx_strand_id
1 'polypeptide(L)'
;MNGPRAQSAATPAAMLRQLLPLLASLLLAGCATPGPAHLYTVAPRAPEIRDRALDGRDVARDVPSFLEPGDTVTGFAYDPFTDHFFLRLAPGNQIRVVDRPARAIKRAFTIDPSPGPGGDLALNPRDGHLFLLDATRAELVETSRLGAIIGRIPLQGVATPPLGVAFDARQDSLLVLLEDGLTLHRFSLTGLNTGKFQLARHVRAAIAFDSDARELYAPLADADAEIGVFDEQGQLMRTLPAPDTPTFLDVGPHAFLRVF
;
A
#
# COMPACT_ATOMS: atom_id res chain seq x y z
N MET A 1 43.72 24.61 -67.96
CA MET A 1 43.00 24.08 -69.14
C MET A 1 41.52 24.25 -68.90
N ASN A 2 40.89 25.11 -69.68
CA ASN A 2 39.45 25.41 -69.70
C ASN A 2 38.73 24.43 -70.65
N GLY A 3 37.52 24.00 -70.30
CA GLY A 3 36.59 23.29 -71.19
C GLY A 3 35.27 22.95 -70.48
N PRO A 4 34.12 22.93 -71.17
CA PRO A 4 32.98 23.79 -70.81
C PRO A 4 31.77 23.11 -70.15
N ARG A 5 30.94 23.96 -69.51
CA ARG A 5 29.55 23.71 -69.12
C ARG A 5 28.66 23.44 -70.35
N ALA A 6 27.73 22.50 -70.20
CA ALA A 6 26.47 22.48 -70.95
C ALA A 6 25.30 22.42 -69.95
N GLN A 7 24.40 23.38 -70.10
CA GLN A 7 23.07 23.47 -69.49
C GLN A 7 22.06 22.74 -70.36
N SER A 8 20.97 22.23 -69.77
CA SER A 8 19.60 22.02 -70.33
C SER A 8 18.97 20.83 -69.59
N ALA A 9 17.73 20.80 -69.10
CA ALA A 9 16.65 21.77 -69.04
C ALA A 9 15.74 21.36 -67.86
N ALA A 10 15.09 22.35 -67.24
CA ALA A 10 13.95 22.13 -66.37
C ALA A 10 12.67 22.08 -67.23
N THR A 11 11.73 21.20 -66.88
CA THR A 11 10.30 21.49 -67.08
C THR A 11 9.50 20.99 -65.88
N PRO A 12 8.61 21.83 -65.31
CA PRO A 12 7.80 21.55 -64.12
C PRO A 12 6.35 21.15 -64.49
N ALA A 13 5.66 20.52 -63.53
CA ALA A 13 4.20 20.32 -63.36
C ALA A 13 3.97 18.86 -62.93
N ALA A 14 3.13 18.50 -61.98
CA ALA A 14 2.24 19.19 -61.06
C ALA A 14 2.04 18.18 -59.91
N MET A 15 2.19 18.58 -58.66
CA MET A 15 1.09 19.00 -57.79
C MET A 15 0.07 17.88 -57.49
N LEU A 16 -0.17 17.69 -56.18
CA LEU A 16 -1.34 17.08 -55.57
C LEU A 16 -1.44 15.54 -55.58
N ARG A 17 -1.06 14.92 -54.45
CA ARG A 17 -2.05 14.40 -53.48
C ARG A 17 -1.40 13.79 -52.23
N GLN A 18 -1.62 14.52 -51.13
CA GLN A 18 -2.12 14.02 -49.83
C GLN A 18 -1.13 13.20 -48.99
N LEU A 19 -0.47 13.79 -47.99
CA LEU A 19 -1.00 14.12 -46.64
C LEU A 19 -1.60 12.92 -45.89
N LEU A 20 -0.78 12.42 -44.96
CA LEU A 20 -1.10 11.84 -43.65
C LEU A 20 -1.79 10.45 -43.59
N PRO A 21 -1.60 9.66 -42.50
CA PRO A 21 -1.22 10.13 -41.16
C PRO A 21 -0.08 9.39 -40.42
N LEU A 22 0.67 10.19 -39.64
CA LEU A 22 1.08 9.81 -38.28
C LEU A 22 -0.18 9.34 -37.54
N LEU A 23 -0.30 8.08 -37.17
CA LEU A 23 -1.28 7.69 -36.17
C LEU A 23 -0.87 6.44 -35.39
N ALA A 24 -1.04 6.58 -34.07
CA ALA A 24 -1.29 5.52 -33.11
C ALA A 24 -0.12 4.59 -32.74
N SER A 25 0.74 5.10 -31.86
CA SER A 25 1.28 4.28 -30.78
C SER A 25 1.00 4.95 -29.43
N LEU A 26 -0.28 5.28 -29.21
CA LEU A 26 -0.84 5.42 -27.86
C LEU A 26 -1.02 3.99 -27.33
N LEU A 27 0.07 3.41 -26.83
CA LEU A 27 -0.04 2.21 -26.02
C LEU A 27 -0.79 2.59 -24.74
N LEU A 28 -1.89 1.87 -24.55
CA LEU A 28 -2.83 1.83 -23.45
C LEU A 28 -2.15 1.84 -22.06
N ALA A 29 -1.69 3.00 -21.61
CA ALA A 29 -1.59 3.26 -20.18
C ALA A 29 -2.98 3.71 -19.75
N GLY A 30 -3.80 2.77 -19.27
CA GLY A 30 -5.06 3.12 -18.62
C GLY A 30 -4.74 4.05 -17.45
N CYS A 31 -5.04 5.34 -17.59
CA CYS A 31 -4.94 6.28 -16.48
C CYS A 31 -6.04 5.92 -15.48
N ALA A 32 -5.70 5.11 -14.47
CA ALA A 32 -6.52 4.99 -13.28
C ALA A 32 -6.65 6.39 -12.69
N THR A 33 -7.84 6.97 -12.74
CA THR A 33 -8.10 8.22 -12.03
C THR A 33 -8.32 7.81 -10.58
N PRO A 34 -7.48 8.25 -9.62
CA PRO A 34 -7.64 7.84 -8.24
C PRO A 34 -9.05 8.18 -7.76
N GLY A 35 -9.74 7.21 -7.17
CA GLY A 35 -11.01 7.45 -6.52
C GLY A 35 -10.84 8.17 -5.18
N PRO A 36 -11.95 8.40 -4.45
CA PRO A 36 -11.84 8.89 -3.08
C PRO A 36 -10.99 7.93 -2.24
N ALA A 37 -10.35 8.45 -1.19
CA ALA A 37 -9.61 7.64 -0.24
C ALA A 37 -10.57 6.83 0.63
N HIS A 38 -10.24 5.57 0.86
CA HIS A 38 -11.00 4.64 1.66
C HIS A 38 -10.13 4.14 2.81
N LEU A 39 -10.81 3.89 3.92
CA LEU A 39 -10.28 3.24 5.10
C LEU A 39 -10.75 1.79 5.10
N TYR A 40 -9.79 0.88 5.10
CA TYR A 40 -10.01 -0.55 5.12
C TYR A 40 -9.70 -1.06 6.52
N THR A 41 -10.61 -1.82 7.13
CA THR A 41 -10.38 -2.37 8.48
C THR A 41 -10.79 -3.83 8.56
N VAL A 42 -10.05 -4.59 9.37
CA VAL A 42 -10.37 -5.99 9.65
C VAL A 42 -10.01 -6.33 11.10
N ALA A 43 -10.91 -7.01 11.80
CA ALA A 43 -10.62 -7.58 13.12
C ALA A 43 -10.02 -8.99 12.95
N PRO A 44 -9.27 -9.51 13.94
CA PRO A 44 -8.43 -10.71 13.75
C PRO A 44 -9.18 -11.96 13.30
N ARG A 45 -10.47 -12.06 13.63
CA ARG A 45 -11.34 -13.18 13.24
C ARG A 45 -12.64 -12.71 12.59
N ALA A 46 -12.66 -11.48 12.06
CA ALA A 46 -13.84 -10.96 11.40
C ALA A 46 -14.11 -11.72 10.10
N PRO A 47 -15.38 -12.02 9.79
CA PRO A 47 -15.76 -12.67 8.53
C PRO A 47 -15.60 -11.73 7.32
N GLU A 48 -15.43 -10.44 7.57
CA GLU A 48 -15.45 -9.39 6.57
C GLU A 48 -14.35 -8.35 6.82
N ILE A 49 -13.87 -7.79 5.72
CA ILE A 49 -13.04 -6.60 5.62
C ILE A 49 -14.00 -5.45 5.32
N ARG A 50 -13.97 -4.43 6.15
CA ARG A 50 -14.82 -3.25 5.98
C ARG A 50 -14.12 -2.25 5.09
N ASP A 51 -14.78 -1.85 4.01
CA ASP A 51 -14.34 -0.85 3.03
C ASP A 51 -15.19 0.42 3.25
N ARG A 52 -14.60 1.50 3.73
CA ARG A 52 -15.33 2.75 4.03
C ARG A 52 -14.69 3.95 3.35
N ALA A 53 -15.48 4.71 2.59
CA ALA A 53 -15.03 5.98 2.05
C ALA A 53 -14.83 7.04 3.14
N LEU A 54 -13.72 7.76 3.04
CA LEU A 54 -13.36 8.83 3.98
C LEU A 54 -14.14 10.13 3.75
N ASP A 55 -14.70 10.33 2.56
CA ASP A 55 -15.53 11.49 2.24
C ASP A 55 -16.99 11.35 2.70
N GLY A 56 -17.36 10.16 3.20
CA GLY A 56 -18.71 9.83 3.68
C GLY A 56 -19.78 9.75 2.60
N ARG A 57 -19.41 9.81 1.31
CA ARG A 57 -20.36 9.82 0.19
C ARG A 57 -20.67 8.45 -0.36
N ASP A 58 -19.78 7.48 -0.13
CA ASP A 58 -19.95 6.10 -0.56
C ASP A 58 -20.40 5.19 0.58
N VAL A 59 -21.33 4.28 0.25
CA VAL A 59 -21.82 3.25 1.18
C VAL A 59 -20.70 2.25 1.43
N ALA A 60 -20.44 1.94 2.70
CA ALA A 60 -19.48 0.92 3.07
C ALA A 60 -19.77 -0.41 2.36
N ARG A 61 -18.74 -1.06 1.82
CA ARG A 61 -18.89 -2.31 1.06
C ARG A 61 -18.10 -3.42 1.72
N ASP A 62 -18.76 -4.20 2.55
CA ASP A 62 -18.09 -5.33 3.19
C ASP A 62 -17.65 -6.36 2.15
N VAL A 63 -16.40 -6.81 2.30
CA VAL A 63 -15.74 -7.78 1.44
C VAL A 63 -15.43 -8.99 2.31
N PRO A 64 -15.79 -10.22 1.92
CA PRO A 64 -15.48 -11.38 2.75
C PRO A 64 -13.97 -11.49 2.98
N SER A 65 -13.57 -11.72 4.23
CA SER A 65 -12.16 -11.95 4.61
C SER A 65 -11.68 -13.35 4.23
N PHE A 66 -12.63 -14.26 3.95
CA PHE A 66 -12.41 -15.66 3.62
C PHE A 66 -11.62 -16.43 4.69
N LEU A 67 -11.66 -16.01 5.96
CA LEU A 67 -11.00 -16.72 7.05
C LEU A 67 -11.58 -18.12 7.25
N GLU A 68 -10.71 -19.12 7.34
CA GLU A 68 -11.06 -20.49 7.70
C GLU A 68 -11.14 -20.65 9.23
N PRO A 69 -11.82 -21.68 9.74
CA PRO A 69 -11.82 -21.97 11.18
C PRO A 69 -10.38 -22.13 11.71
N GLY A 70 -10.00 -21.27 12.65
CA GLY A 70 -8.66 -21.26 13.24
C GLY A 70 -7.74 -20.17 12.68
N ASP A 71 -8.06 -19.58 11.53
CA ASP A 71 -7.33 -18.44 11.00
C ASP A 71 -7.46 -17.24 11.94
N THR A 72 -6.35 -16.51 12.10
CA THR A 72 -6.32 -15.21 12.78
C THR A 72 -5.47 -14.26 11.94
N VAL A 73 -6.04 -13.12 11.55
CA VAL A 73 -5.29 -12.04 10.90
C VAL A 73 -4.29 -11.48 11.90
N THR A 74 -3.06 -11.31 11.43
CA THR A 74 -1.94 -10.77 12.20
C THR A 74 -1.26 -9.58 11.53
N GLY A 75 -1.62 -9.28 10.27
CA GLY A 75 -1.24 -8.08 9.53
C GLY A 75 -2.13 -7.92 8.30
N PHE A 76 -2.29 -6.70 7.82
CA PHE A 76 -3.19 -6.36 6.73
C PHE A 76 -2.63 -5.23 5.87
N ALA A 77 -2.75 -5.35 4.55
CA ALA A 77 -2.39 -4.27 3.63
C ALA A 77 -3.34 -4.25 2.41
N TYR A 78 -3.48 -3.08 1.78
CA TYR A 78 -4.24 -2.86 0.56
C TYR A 78 -3.33 -2.36 -0.56
N ASP A 79 -3.49 -2.93 -1.76
CA ASP A 79 -2.84 -2.45 -2.97
C ASP A 79 -3.83 -1.66 -3.84
N PRO A 80 -3.72 -0.32 -3.92
CA PRO A 80 -4.60 0.50 -4.75
C PRO A 80 -4.37 0.34 -6.25
N PHE A 81 -3.28 -0.26 -6.72
CA PHE A 81 -3.06 -0.48 -8.16
C PHE A 81 -3.70 -1.77 -8.66
N THR A 82 -3.69 -2.81 -7.84
CA THR A 82 -4.29 -4.10 -8.20
C THR A 82 -5.64 -4.35 -7.55
N ASP A 83 -6.05 -3.47 -6.64
CA ASP A 83 -7.30 -3.53 -5.90
C ASP A 83 -7.47 -4.82 -5.09
N HIS A 84 -6.37 -5.22 -4.46
CA HIS A 84 -6.26 -6.44 -3.69
C HIS A 84 -6.00 -6.15 -2.21
N PHE A 85 -6.59 -6.96 -1.34
CA PHE A 85 -6.19 -7.03 0.07
C PHE A 85 -5.18 -8.16 0.28
N PHE A 86 -4.22 -7.93 1.16
CA PHE A 86 -3.25 -8.90 1.63
C PHE A 86 -3.47 -9.12 3.12
N LEU A 87 -3.82 -10.35 3.49
CA LEU A 87 -4.02 -10.75 4.88
C LEU A 87 -2.90 -11.69 5.28
N ARG A 88 -2.13 -11.32 6.30
CA ARG A 88 -1.16 -12.23 6.94
C ARG A 88 -1.86 -13.02 8.03
N LEU A 89 -1.82 -14.35 7.91
CA LEU A 89 -2.58 -15.27 8.74
C LEU A 89 -1.68 -16.06 9.68
N ALA A 90 -2.14 -16.21 10.91
CA ALA A 90 -1.69 -17.20 11.86
C ALA A 90 -2.73 -18.32 11.98
N PRO A 91 -2.30 -19.58 12.18
CA PRO A 91 -0.90 -20.03 12.19
C PRO A 91 -0.26 -20.06 10.79
N GLY A 92 1.08 -20.09 10.75
CA GLY A 92 1.83 -20.48 9.55
C GLY A 92 2.32 -19.37 8.62
N ASN A 93 2.07 -18.09 8.91
CA ASN A 93 2.50 -16.96 8.05
C ASN A 93 2.04 -17.12 6.58
N GLN A 94 0.82 -17.62 6.39
CA GLN A 94 0.18 -17.61 5.08
C GLN A 94 -0.25 -16.18 4.74
N ILE A 95 -0.01 -15.77 3.50
CA ILE A 95 -0.60 -14.57 2.92
C ILE A 95 -1.80 -15.01 2.08
N ARG A 96 -2.97 -14.50 2.42
CA ARG A 96 -4.19 -14.62 1.60
C ARG A 96 -4.40 -13.32 0.86
N VAL A 97 -4.51 -13.41 -0.47
CA VAL A 97 -4.77 -12.25 -1.33
C VAL A 97 -6.22 -12.30 -1.77
N VAL A 98 -6.99 -11.28 -1.42
CA VAL A 98 -8.41 -11.14 -1.77
C VAL A 98 -8.56 -10.12 -2.88
N ASP A 99 -9.19 -10.52 -3.97
CA ASP A 99 -9.61 -9.65 -5.07
C ASP A 99 -10.86 -8.89 -4.63
N ARG A 100 -10.73 -7.58 -4.37
CA ARG A 100 -11.82 -6.78 -3.80
C ARG A 100 -12.97 -6.60 -4.80
N PRO A 101 -12.74 -6.26 -6.09
CA PRO A 101 -13.81 -6.23 -7.09
C PRO A 101 -14.53 -7.55 -7.25
N ALA A 102 -13.77 -8.65 -7.40
CA ALA A 102 -14.36 -9.97 -7.63
C ALA A 102 -14.94 -10.61 -6.37
N ARG A 103 -14.59 -10.08 -5.19
CA ARG A 103 -14.92 -10.66 -3.87
C ARG A 103 -14.56 -12.14 -3.85
N ALA A 104 -13.31 -12.43 -4.16
CA ALA A 104 -12.82 -13.81 -4.26
C ALA A 104 -11.37 -13.91 -3.80
N ILE A 105 -10.95 -15.09 -3.35
CA ILE A 105 -9.54 -15.35 -3.12
C ILE A 105 -8.82 -15.34 -4.47
N LYS A 106 -7.88 -14.43 -4.65
CA LYS A 106 -7.03 -14.38 -5.84
C LYS A 106 -5.97 -15.46 -5.81
N ARG A 107 -5.33 -15.61 -4.65
CA ARG A 107 -4.27 -16.59 -4.37
C ARG A 107 -4.02 -16.67 -2.85
N ALA A 108 -3.35 -17.73 -2.44
CA ALA A 108 -2.75 -17.85 -1.13
C ALA A 108 -1.35 -18.45 -1.27
N PHE A 109 -0.42 -18.06 -0.40
CA PHE A 109 0.93 -18.60 -0.35
C PHE A 109 1.50 -18.53 1.06
N THR A 110 2.41 -19.44 1.38
CA THR A 110 3.14 -19.43 2.65
C THR A 110 4.52 -18.85 2.43
N ILE A 111 5.00 -18.03 3.37
CA ILE A 111 6.36 -17.49 3.33
C ILE A 111 7.30 -18.51 3.99
N ASP A 112 8.34 -18.91 3.26
CA ASP A 112 9.34 -19.91 3.70
C ASP A 112 10.77 -19.39 3.43
N PRO A 113 11.70 -19.46 4.41
CA PRO A 113 11.48 -19.76 5.83
C PRO A 113 10.48 -18.83 6.50
N SER A 114 9.63 -19.39 7.36
CA SER A 114 8.62 -18.62 8.09
C SER A 114 9.29 -17.44 8.82
N PRO A 115 8.81 -16.19 8.64
CA PRO A 115 9.21 -15.08 9.49
C PRO A 115 8.75 -15.33 10.93
N GLY A 116 9.20 -14.50 11.88
CA GLY A 116 8.69 -14.54 13.26
C GLY A 116 7.15 -14.53 13.31
N PRO A 117 6.55 -15.11 14.35
CA PRO A 117 5.10 -15.18 14.46
C PRO A 117 4.50 -13.78 14.59
N GLY A 118 3.41 -13.54 13.86
CA GLY A 118 2.62 -12.31 13.96
C GLY A 118 3.38 -11.05 13.54
N GLY A 119 2.76 -9.89 13.81
CA GLY A 119 3.27 -8.58 13.41
C GLY A 119 2.61 -8.07 12.14
N ASP A 120 2.47 -6.75 12.09
CA ASP A 120 1.76 -6.03 11.05
C ASP A 120 2.39 -6.19 9.65
N LEU A 121 1.67 -5.74 8.62
CA LEU A 121 2.03 -5.90 7.23
C LEU A 121 1.92 -4.55 6.51
N ALA A 122 2.94 -4.17 5.76
CA ALA A 122 2.87 -3.06 4.83
C ALA A 122 3.16 -3.53 3.39
N LEU A 123 2.71 -2.75 2.41
CA LEU A 123 2.89 -3.04 0.99
C LEU A 123 3.45 -1.81 0.27
N ASN A 124 4.45 -2.02 -0.59
CA ASN A 124 4.82 -1.03 -1.59
C ASN A 124 3.93 -1.21 -2.82
N PRO A 125 3.03 -0.25 -3.13
CA PRO A 125 2.08 -0.43 -4.23
C PRO A 125 2.77 -0.39 -5.60
N ARG A 126 3.97 0.20 -5.74
CA ARG A 126 4.67 0.27 -7.03
C ARG A 126 5.15 -1.08 -7.56
N ASP A 127 5.67 -1.93 -6.69
CA ASP A 127 6.25 -3.23 -7.06
C ASP A 127 5.52 -4.43 -6.41
N GLY A 128 4.60 -4.17 -5.48
CA GLY A 128 3.87 -5.17 -4.72
C GLY A 128 4.72 -5.90 -3.70
N HIS A 129 5.88 -5.35 -3.32
CA HIS A 129 6.68 -5.92 -2.24
C HIS A 129 5.92 -5.79 -0.93
N LEU A 130 6.04 -6.83 -0.10
CA LEU A 130 5.44 -6.89 1.22
C LEU A 130 6.54 -6.74 2.27
N PHE A 131 6.27 -5.93 3.29
CA PHE A 131 7.12 -5.76 4.46
C PHE A 131 6.41 -6.33 5.67
N LEU A 132 6.93 -7.45 6.15
CA LEU A 132 6.37 -8.16 7.29
C LEU A 132 7.15 -7.78 8.53
N LEU A 133 6.46 -7.23 9.51
CA LEU A 133 7.04 -6.95 10.80
C LEU A 133 7.35 -8.28 11.52
N ASP A 134 8.57 -8.46 12.01
CA ASP A 134 8.88 -9.58 12.89
C ASP A 134 8.55 -9.19 14.33
N ALA A 135 7.46 -9.71 14.90
CA ALA A 135 7.07 -9.35 16.28
C ALA A 135 8.01 -9.90 17.37
N THR A 136 9.09 -10.61 17.00
CA THR A 136 10.09 -11.14 17.93
C THR A 136 11.45 -10.48 17.79
N ARG A 137 11.66 -9.64 16.78
CA ARG A 137 12.94 -9.01 16.45
C ARG A 137 12.73 -7.59 15.96
N ALA A 138 13.72 -6.73 16.16
CA ALA A 138 13.73 -5.40 15.56
C ALA A 138 14.13 -5.46 14.07
N GLU A 139 13.33 -6.16 13.25
CA GLU A 139 13.54 -6.28 11.81
C GLU A 139 12.21 -6.39 11.04
N LEU A 140 12.26 -6.09 9.74
CA LEU A 140 11.24 -6.51 8.80
C LEU A 140 11.78 -7.58 7.85
N VAL A 141 10.89 -8.45 7.38
CA VAL A 141 11.17 -9.34 6.26
C VAL A 141 10.52 -8.75 5.03
N GLU A 142 11.33 -8.49 4.01
CA GLU A 142 10.85 -8.06 2.70
C GLU A 142 10.62 -9.28 1.81
N THR A 143 9.45 -9.33 1.18
CA THR A 143 9.12 -10.37 0.20
C THR A 143 8.60 -9.76 -1.09
N SER A 144 8.78 -10.47 -2.19
CA SER A 144 8.05 -10.19 -3.42
C SER A 144 6.54 -10.38 -3.20
N ARG A 145 5.73 -9.87 -4.13
CA ARG A 145 4.26 -10.09 -4.13
C ARG A 145 3.81 -11.57 -4.13
N LEU A 146 4.75 -12.50 -4.37
CA LEU A 146 4.51 -13.95 -4.41
C LEU A 146 5.12 -14.68 -3.21
N GLY A 147 5.66 -13.96 -2.21
CA GLY A 147 6.17 -14.53 -0.97
C GLY A 147 7.62 -14.99 -0.99
N ALA A 148 8.33 -14.85 -2.12
CA ALA A 148 9.78 -15.07 -2.13
C ALA A 148 10.47 -14.00 -1.27
N ILE A 149 11.27 -14.41 -0.28
CA ILE A 149 12.05 -13.50 0.55
C ILE A 149 13.13 -12.82 -0.29
N ILE A 150 13.13 -11.49 -0.27
CA ILE A 150 14.09 -10.64 -0.97
C ILE A 150 15.17 -10.18 -0.02
N GLY A 151 14.79 -9.86 1.22
CA GLY A 151 15.72 -9.31 2.19
C GLY A 151 15.18 -9.31 3.62
N ARG A 152 16.07 -8.95 4.53
CA ARG A 152 15.75 -8.63 5.92
C ARG A 152 16.26 -7.23 6.20
N ILE A 153 15.42 -6.40 6.78
CA ILE A 153 15.65 -4.98 7.01
C ILE A 153 15.81 -4.78 8.52
N PRO A 154 17.04 -4.66 9.04
CA PRO A 154 17.25 -4.42 10.46
C PRO A 154 16.80 -3.00 10.82
N LEU A 155 16.02 -2.86 11.88
CA LEU A 155 15.55 -1.56 12.37
C LEU A 155 16.62 -0.91 13.25
N GLN A 156 17.56 -0.22 12.62
CA GLN A 156 18.72 0.34 13.33
C GLN A 156 18.30 1.30 14.45
N GLY A 157 18.84 1.08 15.65
CA GLY A 157 18.54 1.89 16.82
C GLY A 157 17.22 1.54 17.51
N VAL A 158 16.54 0.46 17.11
CA VAL A 158 15.38 -0.10 17.81
C VAL A 158 15.82 -1.35 18.56
N ALA A 159 15.59 -1.36 19.88
CA ALA A 159 16.05 -2.44 20.76
C ALA A 159 14.97 -3.50 21.03
N THR A 160 13.69 -3.13 20.88
CA THR A 160 12.54 -3.98 21.19
C THR A 160 11.69 -4.23 19.95
N PRO A 161 10.94 -5.35 19.89
CA PRO A 161 10.08 -5.62 18.75
C PRO A 161 9.05 -4.49 18.55
N PRO A 162 8.95 -3.93 17.34
CA PRO A 162 7.95 -2.92 17.03
C PRO A 162 6.53 -3.52 16.99
N LEU A 163 5.52 -2.64 17.03
CA LEU A 163 4.11 -3.04 16.99
C LEU A 163 3.49 -2.99 15.60
N GLY A 164 3.81 -1.95 14.83
CA GLY A 164 3.11 -1.62 13.58
C GLY A 164 4.04 -1.15 12.49
N VAL A 165 3.61 -1.30 11.24
CA VAL A 165 4.33 -0.79 10.08
C VAL A 165 3.36 -0.24 9.03
N ALA A 166 3.71 0.91 8.45
CA ALA A 166 3.08 1.46 7.26
C ALA A 166 4.15 1.86 6.22
N PHE A 167 3.75 1.99 4.96
CA PHE A 167 4.64 2.39 3.87
C PHE A 167 4.29 3.78 3.34
N ASP A 168 5.29 4.66 3.27
CA ASP A 168 5.19 5.96 2.59
C ASP A 168 5.65 5.79 1.14
N ALA A 169 4.68 5.61 0.25
CA ALA A 169 4.91 5.46 -1.18
C ALA A 169 5.33 6.75 -1.86
N ARG A 170 5.42 7.91 -1.20
CA ARG A 170 6.04 9.09 -1.81
C ARG A 170 7.53 9.19 -1.49
N GLN A 171 7.92 8.71 -0.32
CA GLN A 171 9.31 8.82 0.16
C GLN A 171 10.10 7.51 0.08
N ASP A 172 9.47 6.40 -0.35
CA ASP A 172 10.07 5.06 -0.30
C ASP A 172 10.63 4.75 1.10
N SER A 173 9.79 4.97 2.11
CA SER A 173 10.18 4.83 3.51
C SER A 173 9.13 4.04 4.30
N LEU A 174 9.61 3.38 5.35
CA LEU A 174 8.78 2.62 6.29
C LEU A 174 8.55 3.48 7.53
N LEU A 175 7.28 3.63 7.93
CA LEU A 175 6.92 4.16 9.24
C LEU A 175 6.73 2.97 10.17
N VAL A 176 7.40 2.97 11.32
CA VAL A 176 7.35 1.87 12.28
C VAL A 176 6.98 2.40 13.65
N LEU A 177 5.88 1.86 14.21
CA LEU A 177 5.41 2.16 15.55
C LEU A 177 6.15 1.27 16.57
N LEU A 178 6.71 1.90 17.60
CA LEU A 178 7.41 1.18 18.67
C LEU A 178 6.44 0.65 19.74
N GLU A 179 6.96 -0.18 20.64
CA GLU A 179 6.20 -0.87 21.69
C GLU A 179 5.44 0.05 22.67
N ASP A 180 5.83 1.32 22.77
CA ASP A 180 5.17 2.30 23.63
C ASP A 180 3.82 2.80 23.07
N GLY A 181 3.51 2.49 21.80
CA GLY A 181 2.30 2.96 21.14
C GLY A 181 2.25 4.47 20.93
N LEU A 182 3.40 5.17 20.97
CA LEU A 182 3.52 6.61 20.78
C LEU A 182 4.62 6.98 19.80
N THR A 183 5.75 6.28 19.86
CA THR A 183 6.94 6.66 19.11
C THR A 183 6.90 6.02 17.73
N LEU A 184 7.04 6.86 16.70
CA LEU A 184 7.22 6.42 15.33
C LEU A 184 8.62 6.74 14.87
N HIS A 185 9.26 5.75 14.26
CA HIS A 185 10.50 5.91 13.53
C HIS A 185 10.24 5.79 12.03
N ARG A 186 10.92 6.60 11.25
CA ARG A 186 11.00 6.47 9.79
C ARG A 186 12.27 5.73 9.43
N PHE A 187 12.16 4.78 8.53
CA PHE A 187 13.28 3.98 8.04
C PHE A 187 13.35 4.02 6.52
N SER A 188 14.57 4.09 6.01
CA SER A 188 14.84 3.70 4.62
C SER A 188 14.62 2.20 4.42
N LEU A 189 14.52 1.76 3.17
CA LEU A 189 14.39 0.33 2.83
C LEU A 189 15.63 -0.50 3.16
N THR A 190 16.75 0.14 3.53
CA THR A 190 17.95 -0.55 4.05
C THR A 190 17.98 -0.58 5.58
N GLY A 191 16.96 -0.07 6.26
CA GLY A 191 16.83 -0.11 7.71
C GLY A 191 17.55 1.01 8.47
N LEU A 192 18.09 2.00 7.74
CA LEU A 192 18.62 3.21 8.38
C LEU A 192 17.46 4.07 8.89
N ASN A 193 17.51 4.46 10.17
CA ASN A 193 16.59 5.41 10.76
C ASN A 193 16.82 6.81 10.17
N THR A 194 15.80 7.36 9.51
CA THR A 194 15.84 8.65 8.83
C THR A 194 15.10 9.75 9.59
N GLY A 195 14.41 9.41 10.68
CA GLY A 195 13.68 10.37 11.49
C GLY A 195 12.82 9.70 12.55
N LYS A 196 12.38 10.49 13.51
CA LYS A 196 11.43 10.06 14.53
C LYS A 196 10.49 11.19 14.94
N PHE A 197 9.30 10.81 15.37
CA PHE A 197 8.32 11.73 15.96
C PHE A 197 7.45 10.95 16.96
N GLN A 198 6.69 11.68 17.77
CA GLN A 198 5.84 11.12 18.80
C GLN A 198 4.39 11.51 18.52
N LEU A 199 3.49 10.54 18.64
CA LEU A 199 2.06 10.79 18.53
C LEU A 199 1.55 11.55 19.75
N ALA A 200 0.59 12.44 19.53
CA ALA A 200 -0.08 13.19 20.58
C ALA A 200 -1.00 12.31 21.46
N ARG A 201 -1.26 11.06 21.05
CA ARG A 201 -2.14 10.12 21.75
C ARG A 201 -1.65 8.69 21.55
N HIS A 202 -1.81 7.83 22.56
CA HIS A 202 -1.45 6.42 22.46
C HIS A 202 -2.35 5.70 21.45
N VAL A 203 -1.73 4.85 20.64
CA VAL A 203 -2.41 4.05 19.61
C VAL A 203 -2.14 2.56 19.81
N ARG A 204 -2.95 1.73 19.16
CA ARG A 204 -2.77 0.28 19.10
C ARG A 204 -1.76 -0.07 17.99
N ALA A 205 -1.49 -1.37 17.86
CA ALA A 205 -0.41 -1.86 17.01
C ALA A 205 -0.52 -1.47 15.53
N ALA A 206 -1.70 -1.56 14.92
CA ALA A 206 -1.83 -1.28 13.49
C ALA A 206 -1.76 0.21 13.17
N ILE A 207 -1.04 0.52 12.10
CA ILE A 207 -0.94 1.87 11.55
C ILE A 207 -1.07 1.82 10.02
N ALA A 208 -1.62 2.88 9.43
CA ALA A 208 -1.61 3.09 7.99
C ALA A 208 -1.23 4.52 7.65
N PHE A 209 -0.73 4.74 6.45
CA PHE A 209 -0.26 6.05 6.03
C PHE A 209 -0.76 6.40 4.64
N ASP A 210 -1.59 7.45 4.55
CA ASP A 210 -1.96 8.04 3.27
C ASP A 210 -0.79 8.92 2.81
N SER A 211 -0.02 8.42 1.85
CA SER A 211 1.17 9.10 1.35
C SER A 211 0.84 10.39 0.58
N ASP A 212 -0.36 10.48 -0.01
CA ASP A 212 -0.78 11.65 -0.78
C ASP A 212 -1.27 12.75 0.15
N ALA A 213 -2.10 12.40 1.15
CA ALA A 213 -2.59 13.33 2.18
C ALA A 213 -1.54 13.66 3.24
N ARG A 214 -0.50 12.81 3.38
CA ARG A 214 0.52 12.86 4.44
C ARG A 214 -0.12 12.71 5.83
N GLU A 215 -1.04 11.77 5.95
CA GLU A 215 -1.81 11.51 7.16
C GLU A 215 -1.59 10.08 7.66
N LEU A 216 -1.37 9.94 8.96
CA LEU A 216 -1.26 8.65 9.63
C LEU A 216 -2.60 8.28 10.27
N TYR A 217 -3.01 7.03 10.14
CA TYR A 217 -4.23 6.46 10.70
C TYR A 217 -3.86 5.35 11.68
N ALA A 218 -4.43 5.37 12.87
CA ALA A 218 -4.16 4.34 13.88
C ALA A 218 -5.35 4.18 14.85
N PRO A 219 -5.72 2.96 15.28
CA PRO A 219 -6.74 2.78 16.30
C PRO A 219 -6.27 3.35 17.63
N LEU A 220 -7.12 4.10 18.31
CA LEU A 220 -6.75 4.69 19.59
C LEU A 220 -6.71 3.63 20.70
N ALA A 221 -5.74 3.76 21.61
CA ALA A 221 -5.58 2.81 22.71
C ALA A 221 -6.60 3.03 23.84
N ASP A 222 -7.02 4.27 24.01
CA ASP A 222 -7.88 4.76 25.11
C ASP A 222 -9.34 4.99 24.71
N ALA A 223 -9.68 4.77 23.43
CA ALA A 223 -11.04 4.81 22.95
C ALA A 223 -11.33 3.56 22.13
N ASP A 224 -12.31 2.77 22.58
CA ASP A 224 -12.83 1.68 21.78
C ASP A 224 -13.58 2.26 20.57
N ALA A 225 -13.42 1.61 19.41
CA ALA A 225 -14.12 2.02 18.21
C ALA A 225 -13.77 3.45 17.70
N GLU A 226 -12.55 3.94 17.94
CA GLU A 226 -12.04 5.18 17.32
C GLU A 226 -10.70 4.98 16.60
N ILE A 227 -10.55 5.67 15.48
CA ILE A 227 -9.29 5.78 14.73
C ILE A 227 -8.84 7.24 14.78
N GLY A 228 -7.63 7.48 15.27
CA GLY A 228 -6.98 8.79 15.21
C GLY A 228 -6.39 9.02 13.83
N VAL A 229 -6.54 10.24 13.32
CA VAL A 229 -5.84 10.72 12.13
C VAL A 229 -4.84 11.78 12.57
N PHE A 230 -3.57 11.55 12.29
CA PHE A 230 -2.46 12.38 12.72
C PHE A 230 -1.73 12.99 11.52
N ASP A 231 -1.17 14.17 11.71
CA ASP A 231 -0.22 14.73 10.75
C ASP A 231 1.15 14.03 10.85
N GLU A 232 2.08 14.42 9.98
CA GLU A 232 3.42 13.84 9.97
C GLU A 232 4.31 14.22 11.15
N GLN A 233 3.86 15.15 11.99
CA GLN A 233 4.51 15.53 13.23
C GLN A 233 3.87 14.82 14.43
N GLY A 234 2.88 13.96 14.19
CA GLY A 234 2.17 13.18 15.19
C GLY A 234 1.08 13.94 15.92
N GLN A 235 0.67 15.13 15.47
CA GLN A 235 -0.45 15.84 16.08
C GLN A 235 -1.77 15.23 15.64
N LEU A 236 -2.68 15.01 16.59
CA LEU A 236 -4.02 14.51 16.30
C LEU A 236 -4.82 15.59 15.57
N MET A 237 -5.18 15.34 14.32
CA MET A 237 -5.96 16.25 13.49
C MET A 237 -7.46 16.04 13.68
N ARG A 238 -7.89 14.78 13.73
CA ARG A 238 -9.30 14.37 13.86
C ARG A 238 -9.41 12.92 14.30
N THR A 239 -10.61 12.51 14.71
CA THR A 239 -10.95 11.10 14.95
C THR A 239 -12.02 10.64 13.96
N LEU A 240 -11.98 9.35 13.62
CA LEU A 240 -12.97 8.68 12.79
C LEU A 240 -13.64 7.58 13.63
N PRO A 241 -14.97 7.43 13.54
CA PRO A 241 -15.62 6.31 14.21
C PRO A 241 -15.23 5.00 13.51
N ALA A 242 -14.93 3.97 14.28
CA ALA A 242 -14.82 2.59 13.81
C ALA A 242 -16.02 1.82 14.37
N PRO A 243 -16.75 1.01 13.59
CA PRO A 243 -17.97 0.39 14.12
C PRO A 243 -17.67 -0.71 15.16
N ASP A 244 -16.46 -1.28 15.10
CA ASP A 244 -15.91 -2.22 16.08
C ASP A 244 -14.48 -1.75 16.41
N THR A 245 -13.85 -2.25 17.47
CA THR A 245 -12.42 -2.02 17.73
C THR A 245 -11.59 -2.71 16.63
N PRO A 246 -11.10 -1.97 15.61
CA PRO A 246 -10.35 -2.57 14.53
C PRO A 246 -8.97 -2.92 15.05
N THR A 247 -8.47 -4.09 14.68
CA THR A 247 -7.11 -4.50 15.07
C THR A 247 -6.11 -4.24 13.96
N PHE A 248 -6.55 -4.29 12.70
CA PHE A 248 -5.73 -3.98 11.53
C PHE A 248 -6.48 -3.03 10.60
N LEU A 249 -5.74 -2.15 9.94
CA LEU A 249 -6.28 -1.20 8.99
C LEU A 249 -5.26 -0.86 7.90
N ASP A 250 -5.76 -0.42 6.76
CA ASP A 250 -4.96 0.27 5.75
C ASP A 250 -5.79 1.42 5.13
N VAL A 251 -5.13 2.34 4.44
CA VAL A 251 -5.75 3.48 3.77
C VAL A 251 -5.23 3.60 2.34
N GLY A 252 -6.12 3.88 1.41
CA GLY A 252 -5.72 4.09 0.03
C GLY A 252 -6.86 4.56 -0.87
N PRO A 253 -6.55 5.13 -2.04
CA PRO A 253 -7.56 5.50 -3.00
C PRO A 253 -8.26 4.26 -3.53
N HIS A 254 -9.57 4.37 -3.72
CA HIS A 254 -10.32 3.36 -4.43
C HIS A 254 -9.83 3.27 -5.88
N ALA A 255 -9.43 2.07 -6.31
CA ALA A 255 -9.04 1.85 -7.70
C ALA A 255 -10.28 1.89 -8.60
N PHE A 256 -10.48 2.98 -9.34
CA PHE A 256 -11.40 2.96 -10.48
C PHE A 256 -10.72 2.26 -11.66
N LEU A 257 -10.88 0.93 -11.74
CA LEU A 257 -10.57 0.19 -12.96
C LEU A 257 -11.52 0.67 -14.07
N ARG A 258 -11.05 1.61 -14.91
CA ARG A 258 -11.70 1.88 -16.20
C ARG A 258 -11.34 0.75 -17.14
N VAL A 259 -12.27 -0.18 -17.31
CA VAL A 259 -12.24 -1.11 -18.45
C VAL A 259 -12.54 -0.27 -19.69
N PHE A 260 -11.57 -0.17 -20.60
CA PHE A 260 -11.76 0.37 -21.96
C PHE A 260 -11.98 -0.79 -22.93
#